data_AF-Q9XHP9-F1
#
_entry.id   AF-Q9XHP9-F1
#
_cell.length_a   1.000
_cell.length_b   1.000
_cell.length_c   1.000
_cell.angle_alpha   90.00
_cell.angle_beta   90.00
_cell.angle_gamma   90.00
#
_symmetry.space_group_name_H-M   'P 1'
#
loop_
_entity.id
_entity.type
_entity.pdbx_description
1 polymer ?
#
loop_
_entity_poly.entity_id
_entity_poly.type
_entity_poly.pdbx_seq_one_letter_code
_entity_poly.pdbx_strand_id
1 'polypeptide(L)'
;MPGLLFIVLLISLLANGTYVATAWDDEEFFKNCSPSRCSKHGPEVRFPFRLATQPPPCGAPGMQLSCSGQDTILYHPVLGSCKVTAIFYKDLVINISPPIDTSPHCPLQILISANLSTDVYKPQKLDVAS
;
A
#
# COMPACT_ATOMS: atom_id res chain seq x y z
N MET A 1 40.10 -34.42 6.51
CA MET A 1 39.52 -33.06 6.64
C MET A 1 38.97 -32.42 5.33
N PRO A 2 38.90 -33.05 4.14
CA PRO A 2 38.23 -32.42 2.99
C PRO A 2 36.70 -32.62 2.98
N GLY A 3 36.20 -33.75 3.52
CA GLY A 3 34.76 -34.05 3.53
C GLY A 3 33.91 -33.09 4.36
N LEU A 4 34.46 -32.54 5.46
CA LEU A 4 33.76 -31.56 6.29
C LEU A 4 33.55 -30.23 5.54
N LEU A 5 34.52 -29.83 4.72
CA LEU A 5 34.45 -28.62 3.90
C LEU A 5 33.35 -28.72 2.83
N PHE A 6 33.23 -29.88 2.17
CA PHE A 6 32.15 -30.12 1.21
C PHE A 6 30.78 -30.10 1.87
N ILE A 7 30.64 -30.66 3.08
CA ILE A 7 29.38 -30.63 3.83
C ILE A 7 29.00 -29.20 4.20
N VAL A 8 29.95 -28.40 4.71
CA VAL A 8 29.71 -26.99 5.04
C VAL A 8 29.31 -26.18 3.80
N LEU A 9 29.99 -26.40 2.67
CA LEU A 9 29.69 -25.71 1.40
C LEU A 9 28.27 -26.05 0.90
N LEU A 10 27.86 -27.32 0.96
CA LEU A 10 26.53 -27.76 0.57
C LEU A 10 25.44 -27.13 1.45
N ILE A 11 25.67 -27.05 2.76
CA ILE A 11 24.74 -26.40 3.70
C ILE A 11 24.60 -24.91 3.37
N SER A 12 25.70 -24.20 3.10
CA SER A 12 25.66 -22.79 2.70
C SER A 12 24.94 -22.55 1.37
N LEU A 13 25.11 -23.46 0.40
CA LEU A 13 24.41 -23.38 -0.89
C LEU A 13 22.91 -23.63 -0.76
N LEU A 14 22.50 -24.55 0.12
CA LEU A 14 21.09 -24.81 0.41
C LEU A 14 20.44 -23.67 1.19
N ALA A 15 21.16 -23.05 2.14
CA ALA A 15 20.67 -21.91 2.90
C ALA A 15 20.40 -20.66 2.04
N ASN A 16 21.15 -20.48 0.95
CA ASN A 16 20.96 -19.37 0.01
C ASN A 16 19.88 -19.63 -1.06
N GLY A 17 19.33 -20.84 -1.15
CA GLY A 17 18.64 -21.32 -2.36
C GLY A 17 17.12 -21.49 -2.29
N THR A 18 16.50 -21.52 -1.11
CA THR A 18 15.05 -21.79 -1.02
C THR A 18 14.39 -20.96 0.09
N TYR A 19 14.01 -19.73 -0.24
CA TYR A 19 12.84 -19.14 0.40
C TYR A 19 11.63 -19.93 -0.09
N VAL A 20 11.20 -20.90 0.71
CA VAL A 20 9.88 -21.51 0.54
C VAL A 20 8.96 -20.68 1.41
N ALA A 21 8.04 -19.93 0.78
CA ALA A 21 6.97 -19.28 1.53
C ALA A 21 6.15 -20.40 2.19
N THR A 22 6.22 -20.50 3.51
CA THR A 22 5.46 -21.52 4.23
C THR A 22 4.10 -20.93 4.60
N ALA A 23 3.05 -21.74 4.63
CA ALA A 23 1.73 -21.30 5.10
C ALA A 23 1.76 -20.75 6.55
N TRP A 24 2.82 -21.04 7.32
CA TRP A 24 3.02 -20.55 8.68
C TRP A 24 3.44 -19.08 8.67
N ASP A 25 4.27 -18.67 7.71
CA ASP A 25 4.64 -17.27 7.49
C ASP A 25 3.43 -16.42 7.11
N ASP A 26 2.51 -16.98 6.32
CA ASP A 26 1.28 -16.29 5.91
C ASP A 26 0.31 -16.09 7.08
N GLU A 27 0.10 -17.13 7.92
CA GLU A 27 -0.80 -17.02 9.07
C GLU A 27 -0.28 -16.01 10.11
N GLU A 28 1.03 -16.01 10.38
CA GLU A 28 1.66 -15.04 11.26
C GLU A 28 1.60 -13.62 10.66
N PHE A 29 1.81 -13.49 9.35
CA PHE A 29 1.65 -12.22 8.64
C PHE A 29 0.24 -11.66 8.80
N PHE A 30 -0.81 -12.44 8.53
CA PHE A 30 -2.18 -11.96 8.65
C PHE A 30 -2.58 -11.67 10.11
N LYS A 31 -2.01 -12.37 11.08
CA LYS A 31 -2.17 -12.03 12.50
C LYS A 31 -1.55 -10.66 12.81
N ASN A 32 -0.29 -10.44 12.45
CA ASN A 32 0.42 -9.20 12.73
C ASN A 32 -0.07 -8.01 11.89
N CYS A 33 -0.59 -8.28 10.69
CA CYS A 33 -1.07 -7.30 9.72
C CYS A 33 -2.58 -7.38 9.52
N SER A 34 -3.30 -7.61 10.63
CA SER A 34 -4.76 -7.66 10.63
C SER A 34 -5.36 -6.38 10.03
N PRO A 35 -6.48 -6.47 9.29
CA PRO A 35 -7.16 -5.30 8.75
C PRO A 35 -7.51 -4.28 9.84
N SER A 36 -7.35 -3.00 9.54
CA SER A 36 -7.55 -1.90 10.49
C SER A 36 -8.34 -0.74 9.87
N ARG A 37 -8.86 0.17 10.70
CA ARG A 37 -9.67 1.32 10.26
C ARG A 37 -9.38 2.54 11.14
N CYS A 38 -9.43 3.74 10.58
CA CYS A 38 -9.36 4.99 11.35
C CYS A 38 -10.65 5.26 12.15
N SER A 39 -11.79 4.73 11.70
CA SER A 39 -13.08 4.86 12.36
C SER A 39 -14.00 3.69 12.00
N LYS A 40 -15.08 3.51 12.77
CA LYS A 40 -16.07 2.44 12.53
C LYS A 40 -16.66 2.47 11.12
N HIS A 41 -16.80 3.67 10.54
CA HIS A 41 -17.39 3.90 9.22
C HIS A 41 -16.34 4.20 8.13
N GLY A 42 -15.05 4.24 8.47
CA GLY A 42 -13.97 4.46 7.52
C GLY A 42 -13.66 3.22 6.67
N PRO A 43 -12.89 3.37 5.58
CA PRO A 43 -12.48 2.26 4.74
C PRO A 43 -11.59 1.29 5.50
N GLU A 44 -11.67 0.00 5.14
CA GLU A 44 -10.74 -1.01 5.65
C GLU A 44 -9.36 -0.85 5.04
N VAL A 45 -8.34 -0.77 5.89
CA VAL A 45 -6.93 -0.70 5.52
C VAL A 45 -6.27 -2.03 5.81
N ARG A 46 -5.74 -2.66 4.76
CA ARG A 46 -4.96 -3.91 4.77
C ARG A 46 -3.98 -3.89 3.60
N PHE A 47 -3.06 -4.85 3.58
CA PHE A 47 -2.07 -4.99 2.52
C PHE A 47 -2.71 -4.86 1.12
N PRO A 48 -2.15 -4.06 0.20
CA PRO A 48 -0.82 -3.45 0.27
C PRO A 48 -0.75 -2.12 1.04
N PHE A 49 -1.88 -1.58 1.50
CA PHE A 49 -1.90 -0.38 2.32
C PHE A 49 -1.67 -0.71 3.80
N ARG A 50 -1.07 0.22 4.53
CA ARG A 50 -0.98 0.11 5.99
C ARG A 50 -1.25 1.44 6.66
N LEU A 51 -1.75 1.40 7.88
CA LEU A 51 -1.73 2.59 8.74
C LEU A 51 -0.33 2.81 9.29
N ALA A 52 0.00 4.06 9.61
CA ALA A 52 1.26 4.43 10.25
C ALA A 52 1.52 3.69 11.58
N THR A 53 0.46 3.26 12.26
CA THR A 53 0.49 2.50 13.51
C THR A 53 0.82 1.02 13.31
N GLN A 54 0.72 0.49 12.09
CA GLN A 54 1.05 -0.89 11.78
C GLN A 54 2.54 -1.05 11.45
N PRO A 55 3.14 -2.22 11.73
CA PRO A 55 4.51 -2.53 11.37
C PRO A 55 4.81 -2.28 9.89
N PRO A 56 6.05 -1.89 9.52
CA PRO A 56 6.43 -1.65 8.13
C PRO A 56 6.09 -2.80 7.16
N PRO A 57 6.26 -4.09 7.49
CA PRO A 57 5.92 -5.20 6.60
C PRO A 57 4.44 -5.28 6.19
N CYS A 58 3.54 -4.67 6.97
CA CYS A 58 2.10 -4.74 6.71
C CYS A 58 1.64 -3.95 5.49
N GLY A 59 2.53 -3.19 4.84
CA GLY A 59 2.21 -2.44 3.63
C GLY A 59 3.41 -2.32 2.70
N ALA A 60 3.12 -2.13 1.43
CA ALA A 60 4.12 -1.90 0.40
C ALA A 60 4.79 -0.52 0.58
N PRO A 61 6.03 -0.35 0.08
CA PRO A 61 6.68 0.96 0.05
C PRO A 61 5.78 2.02 -0.60
N GLY A 62 5.66 3.19 0.03
CA GLY A 62 4.83 4.29 -0.45
C GLY A 62 3.31 4.12 -0.26
N MET A 63 2.83 2.99 0.27
CA MET A 63 1.40 2.73 0.50
C MET A 63 0.96 2.96 1.96
N GLN A 64 1.68 3.83 2.66
CA GLN A 64 1.32 4.21 4.02
C GLN A 64 0.18 5.25 4.01
N LEU A 65 -0.85 4.98 4.79
CA LEU A 65 -1.97 5.87 5.07
C LEU A 65 -1.88 6.39 6.52
N SER A 66 -2.52 7.52 6.78
CA SER A 66 -2.65 8.08 8.12
C SER A 66 -4.11 8.27 8.52
N CYS A 67 -4.35 8.51 9.80
CA CYS A 67 -5.65 8.89 10.32
C CYS A 67 -5.63 10.36 10.75
N SER A 68 -6.66 11.11 10.39
CA SER A 68 -6.94 12.45 10.90
C SER A 68 -8.35 12.48 11.45
N GLY A 69 -8.49 12.43 12.78
CA GLY A 69 -9.78 12.21 13.41
C GLY A 69 -10.42 10.89 12.95
N GLN A 70 -11.57 10.97 12.28
CA GLN A 70 -12.27 9.80 11.74
C GLN A 70 -11.89 9.46 10.29
N ASP A 71 -11.08 10.31 9.64
CA ASP A 71 -10.78 10.20 8.22
C ASP A 71 -9.46 9.47 7.97
N THR A 72 -9.46 8.62 6.94
CA THR A 72 -8.25 8.00 6.40
C THR A 72 -7.65 8.92 5.34
N ILE A 73 -6.36 9.22 5.46
CA ILE A 73 -5.66 10.19 4.62
C ILE A 73 -4.56 9.49 3.82
N LEU A 74 -4.56 9.75 2.52
CA LEU A 74 -3.47 9.44 1.60
C LEU A 74 -2.62 10.70 1.42
N TYR A 75 -1.31 10.58 1.64
CA TYR A 75 -0.37 11.62 1.28
C TYR A 75 0.26 11.30 -0.09
N HIS A 76 0.04 12.16 -1.07
CA HIS A 76 0.66 12.05 -2.38
C HIS A 76 1.62 13.24 -2.59
N PRO A 77 2.85 13.05 -3.08
CA PRO A 77 3.84 14.13 -3.20
C PRO A 77 3.37 15.35 -4.00
N VAL A 78 2.51 15.14 -5.01
CA VAL A 78 1.98 16.22 -5.86
C VAL A 78 0.66 16.77 -5.35
N LEU A 79 -0.18 15.93 -4.73
CA LEU A 79 -1.52 16.34 -4.32
C LEU A 79 -1.56 16.82 -2.88
N GLY A 80 -0.60 16.43 -2.05
CA GLY A 80 -0.71 16.56 -0.61
C GLY A 80 -1.66 15.51 -0.01
N SER A 81 -2.35 15.91 1.05
CA SER A 81 -3.22 15.08 1.88
C SER A 81 -4.64 15.00 1.32
N CYS A 82 -4.99 13.85 0.75
CA CYS A 82 -6.32 13.54 0.24
C CYS A 82 -7.07 12.58 1.17
N LYS A 83 -8.38 12.78 1.33
CA LYS A 83 -9.22 11.85 2.09
C LYS A 83 -9.50 10.61 1.25
N VAL A 84 -9.24 9.43 1.81
CA VAL A 84 -9.62 8.14 1.21
C VAL A 84 -11.08 7.87 1.53
N THR A 85 -11.90 7.70 0.50
CA THR A 85 -13.34 7.43 0.65
C THR A 85 -13.66 5.94 0.51
N ALA A 86 -12.93 5.22 -0.35
CA ALA A 86 -13.07 3.77 -0.52
C ALA A 86 -11.78 3.14 -1.04
N ILE A 87 -11.59 1.86 -0.72
CA ILE A 87 -10.51 1.02 -1.25
C ILE A 87 -11.14 -0.26 -1.82
N PHE A 88 -11.06 -0.43 -3.14
CA PHE A 88 -11.58 -1.59 -3.87
C PHE A 88 -10.43 -2.55 -4.17
N TYR A 89 -10.15 -3.46 -3.24
CA TYR A 89 -9.01 -4.39 -3.33
C TYR A 89 -9.07 -5.34 -4.53
N LYS A 90 -10.26 -5.75 -4.97
CA LYS A 90 -10.41 -6.65 -6.14
C LYS A 90 -10.03 -5.94 -7.44
N ASP A 91 -10.37 -4.66 -7.52
CA ASP A 91 -10.21 -3.83 -8.71
C ASP A 91 -8.89 -3.04 -8.69
N LEU A 92 -8.16 -3.10 -7.58
CA LEU A 92 -6.92 -2.34 -7.33
C LEU A 92 -7.14 -0.82 -7.44
N VAL A 93 -8.32 -0.34 -7.03
CA VAL A 93 -8.71 1.08 -7.09
C VAL A 93 -8.79 1.69 -5.69
N ILE A 94 -8.26 2.90 -5.55
CA ILE A 94 -8.44 3.74 -4.37
C ILE A 94 -9.18 5.02 -4.77
N ASN A 95 -10.29 5.31 -4.09
CA ASN A 95 -11.03 6.54 -4.28
C ASN A 95 -10.60 7.57 -3.25
N ILE A 96 -10.30 8.76 -3.73
CA ILE A 96 -9.91 9.90 -2.90
C ILE A 96 -10.80 11.10 -3.20
N SER A 97 -11.03 11.92 -2.18
CA SER A 97 -11.70 13.21 -2.29
C SER A 97 -10.85 14.30 -1.62
N PRO A 98 -11.07 15.58 -1.96
CA PRO A 98 -10.56 16.66 -1.15
C PRO A 98 -11.12 16.54 0.28
N PRO A 99 -10.36 16.95 1.31
CA PRO A 99 -10.91 17.09 2.65
C PRO A 99 -12.02 18.15 2.66
N ILE A 100 -13.07 17.92 3.45
CA ILE A 100 -14.28 18.76 3.52
C ILE A 100 -13.98 20.17 4.09
N ASP A 101 -12.90 20.30 4.86
CA ASP A 101 -12.49 21.57 5.46
C ASP A 101 -11.39 22.26 4.63
N THR A 102 -11.83 23.15 3.74
CA THR A 102 -11.14 24.35 3.20
C THR A 102 -9.60 24.38 3.29
N SER A 103 -8.92 23.45 2.63
CA SER A 103 -7.47 23.52 2.50
C SER A 103 -7.02 23.05 1.12
N PRO A 104 -6.06 23.73 0.45
CA PRO A 104 -5.63 23.44 -0.92
C PRO A 104 -4.81 22.13 -1.04
N HIS A 105 -4.86 21.26 -0.04
CA HIS A 105 -3.97 20.12 0.14
C HIS A 105 -4.44 18.83 -0.55
N CYS A 106 -5.38 18.91 -1.48
CA CYS A 106 -5.66 17.83 -2.43
C CYS A 106 -6.21 18.42 -3.74
N PRO A 107 -5.37 19.10 -4.55
CA PRO A 107 -5.79 19.71 -5.80
C PRO A 107 -5.95 18.63 -6.86
N LEU A 108 -7.03 17.84 -6.78
CA LEU A 108 -7.35 16.79 -7.77
C LEU A 108 -7.38 17.33 -9.19
N GLN A 109 -7.70 18.63 -9.38
CA GLN A 109 -7.60 19.29 -10.68
C GLN A 109 -6.21 19.19 -11.32
N ILE A 110 -5.13 19.09 -10.52
CA ILE A 110 -3.76 18.93 -11.04
C ILE A 110 -3.62 17.59 -11.76
N LEU A 111 -4.17 16.49 -11.22
CA LEU A 111 -4.14 15.19 -11.90
C LEU A 111 -4.90 15.23 -13.24
N ILE A 112 -6.03 15.95 -13.28
CA ILE A 112 -6.84 16.07 -14.50
C ILE A 112 -6.07 16.86 -15.57
N SER A 113 -5.26 17.84 -15.16
CA SER A 113 -4.43 18.65 -16.07
C SER A 113 -3.04 18.08 -16.38
N ALA A 114 -2.51 17.19 -15.54
CA ALA A 114 -1.17 16.65 -15.68
C ALA A 114 -1.16 15.44 -16.62
N ASN A 115 -0.24 15.43 -17.58
CA ASN A 115 0.04 14.21 -18.34
C ASN A 115 0.82 13.25 -17.44
N LEU A 116 0.08 12.38 -16.75
CA LEU A 116 0.63 11.35 -15.87
C LEU A 116 1.14 10.13 -16.65
N SER A 117 1.13 10.15 -17.99
CA SER A 117 1.57 9.02 -18.77
C SER A 117 3.06 8.75 -18.53
N THR A 118 3.37 7.55 -18.09
CA THR A 118 4.72 6.98 -18.11
C THR A 118 4.78 5.89 -19.17
N ASP A 119 5.95 5.27 -19.34
CA ASP A 119 6.11 4.03 -20.10
C ASP A 119 5.28 2.87 -19.53
N VAL A 120 4.99 2.92 -18.23
CA VAL A 120 4.24 1.90 -17.48
C VAL A 120 2.75 2.24 -17.32
N TYR A 121 2.41 3.51 -17.12
CA TYR A 121 1.04 3.95 -16.83
C TYR A 121 0.49 4.84 -17.94
N LYS A 122 -0.71 4.53 -18.43
CA LYS A 122 -1.52 5.43 -19.26
C LYS A 122 -2.83 5.74 -18.55
N PRO A 123 -3.14 7.02 -18.27
CA PRO A 123 -4.39 7.38 -17.60
C PRO A 123 -5.60 7.01 -18.46
N GLN A 124 -6.63 6.43 -17.83
CA GLN A 124 -7.93 6.25 -18.48
C GLN A 124 -8.58 7.62 -18.67
N LYS A 125 -9.03 7.89 -19.89
CA LYS A 125 -9.75 9.12 -20.21
C LYS A 125 -11.07 9.11 -19.44
N LEU A 126 -11.25 10.05 -18.51
CA LEU A 126 -12.50 10.23 -17.81
C LEU A 126 -13.49 10.86 -18.80
N ASP A 127 -14.47 10.08 -19.28
CA ASP A 127 -15.58 10.61 -20.04
C ASP A 127 -16.45 11.42 -19.07
N VAL A 128 -16.24 12.74 -19.07
CA VAL A 128 -17.11 13.68 -18.36
C VAL A 128 -18.46 13.65 -19.05
N ALA A 129 -19.45 13.04 -18.41
CA ALA A 129 -20.84 13.14 -18.84
C ALA A 129 -21.24 14.62 -18.82
N SER A 130 -21.61 15.14 -20.01
CA SER A 130 -22.26 16.44 -20.19
C SER A 130 -23.71 16.39 -19.73
#